data_AF-A0A1H5PX40-F1
#
_entry.id   AF-A0A1H5PX40-F1
#
_cell.length_a   1.000
_cell.length_b   1.000
_cell.length_c   1.000
_cell.angle_alpha   90.00
_cell.angle_beta   90.00
_cell.angle_gamma   90.00
#
_symmetry.space_group_name_H-M   'P 1'
#
loop_
_entity.id
_entity.type
_entity.pdbx_description
1 polymer ?
#
loop_
_entity_poly.entity_id
_entity_poly.type
_entity_poly.pdbx_seq_one_letter_code
_entity_poly.pdbx_strand_id
1 'polypeptide(L)' 'MPTRNQEAVRKTVLDALMRKVEADRYPSPTMLDHIEALLTDDDVAEYAALLAERVEEDLYPSIPMLRRLLRLAA' A
#
# COMPACT_ATOMS: atom_id res chain seq x y z
N MET A 1 17.84 -12.90 -9.27
CA MET A 1 16.39 -13.17 -9.36
C MET A 1 15.95 -13.79 -8.05
N PRO A 2 14.86 -13.31 -7.44
CA PRO A 2 14.31 -13.93 -6.24
C PRO A 2 13.92 -15.38 -6.52
N THR A 3 14.07 -16.23 -5.51
CA THR A 3 13.56 -17.61 -5.59
C THR A 3 12.03 -17.59 -5.54
N ARG A 4 11.38 -18.61 -6.13
CA ARG A 4 9.92 -18.77 -6.05
C ARG A 4 9.38 -18.71 -4.61
N ASN A 5 10.17 -19.17 -3.64
CA ASN A 5 9.82 -19.10 -2.23
C ASN A 5 9.90 -17.65 -1.68
N GLN A 6 10.94 -16.89 -2.04
CA GLN A 6 11.04 -15.48 -1.65
C GLN A 6 9.91 -14.64 -2.22
N GLU A 7 9.48 -14.92 -3.45
CA GLU A 7 8.35 -14.23 -4.08
C GLU A 7 7.02 -14.54 -3.37
N ALA A 8 6.79 -15.80 -3.01
CA ALA A 8 5.60 -16.20 -2.25
C ALA A 8 5.56 -15.53 -0.86
N VAL A 9 6.70 -15.46 -0.17
CA VAL A 9 6.83 -14.76 1.12
C VAL A 9 6.59 -13.26 0.96
N ARG A 10 7.19 -12.62 -0.05
CA ARG A 10 6.98 -11.20 -0.38
C ARG A 10 5.49 -10.89 -0.54
N LYS A 11 4.81 -11.64 -1.41
CA LYS A 11 3.37 -11.45 -1.67
C LYS A 11 2.53 -11.68 -0.41
N THR A 12 2.85 -12.69 0.39
CA THR A 12 2.15 -12.97 1.66
C THR A 12 2.27 -11.80 2.64
N VAL A 13 3.45 -11.20 2.77
CA VAL A 13 3.69 -10.04 3.64
C VAL A 13 2.96 -8.81 3.11
N LEU A 14 3.04 -8.56 1.80
CA LEU A 14 2.34 -7.47 1.15
C LEU A 14 0.82 -7.54 1.39
N ASP A 15 0.20 -8.68 1.10
CA ASP A 15 -1.24 -8.89 1.25
C ASP A 15 -1.69 -8.79 2.73
N ALA A 16 -0.83 -9.16 3.68
CA ALA A 16 -1.11 -8.98 5.10
C ALA A 16 -1.10 -7.50 5.52
N LEU A 17 -0.15 -6.72 5.02
CA LEU A 17 -0.06 -5.30 5.31
C LEU A 17 -1.17 -4.50 4.62
N MET A 18 -1.51 -4.81 3.37
CA MET A 18 -2.59 -4.14 2.65
C MET A 18 -3.94 -4.34 3.34
N ARG A 19 -4.28 -5.58 3.74
CA ARG A 19 -5.49 -5.86 4.53
C ARG A 19 -5.50 -5.14 5.88
N LYS A 20 -4.33 -5.00 6.51
CA LYS A 20 -4.22 -4.28 7.79
C LYS A 20 -4.48 -2.78 7.61
N VAL A 21 -3.95 -2.18 6.55
CA VAL A 21 -4.18 -0.78 6.20
C VAL A 21 -5.64 -0.51 5.85
N GLU A 22 -6.28 -1.42 5.12
CA GLU A 22 -7.71 -1.34 4.80
C GLU A 22 -8.59 -1.32 6.07
N ALA A 23 -8.26 -2.15 7.07
CA ALA A 23 -9.04 -2.24 8.30
C ALA A 23 -8.73 -1.15 9.35
N ASP A 24 -7.56 -0.51 9.27
CA ASP A 24 -7.13 0.47 10.26
C ASP A 24 -7.59 1.88 9.87
N ARG A 25 -8.36 2.54 10.75
CA ARG A 25 -8.80 3.93 10.56
C ARG A 25 -7.64 4.91 10.36
N TYR A 26 -6.51 4.65 11.03
CA TYR A 26 -5.31 5.46 10.95
C TYR A 26 -4.11 4.55 10.70
N PRO A 27 -3.87 4.15 9.44
CA PRO A 27 -2.81 3.20 9.12
C PRO A 27 -1.44 3.81 9.46
N SER A 28 -0.56 2.98 10.00
CA SER A 28 0.79 3.41 10.37
C SER A 28 1.59 3.81 9.12
N PRO A 29 2.27 4.98 9.11
CA PRO A 29 3.17 5.36 8.02
C PRO A 29 4.23 4.29 7.73
N THR A 30 4.73 3.62 8.76
CA THR A 30 5.71 2.55 8.63
C THR A 30 5.16 1.34 7.88
N MET A 31 3.88 0.99 8.06
CA MET A 31 3.25 -0.09 7.27
C MET A 31 3.16 0.30 5.80
N LEU A 32 2.80 1.55 5.51
CA LEU A 32 2.73 2.07 4.13
C LEU A 32 4.11 2.05 3.46
N ASP A 33 5.17 2.43 4.19
CA ASP A 33 6.54 2.37 3.67
C ASP A 33 6.99 0.93 3.35
N HIS A 34 6.61 -0.03 4.20
CA HIS A 34 6.89 -1.44 3.95
C HIS A 34 6.10 -2.00 2.77
N ILE A 35 4.84 -1.59 2.59
CA ILE A 35 4.06 -1.94 1.40
C ILE A 35 4.79 -1.43 0.15
N GLU A 36 5.12 -0.13 0.10
CA GLU A 36 5.80 0.48 -1.06
C GLU A 36 7.14 -0.20 -1.39
N ALA A 37 7.89 -0.64 -0.38
CA ALA A 37 9.15 -1.38 -0.58
C ALA A 37 8.97 -2.81 -1.12
N LEU A 38 7.76 -3.38 -1.02
CA LEU A 38 7.44 -4.74 -1.45
C LEU A 38 6.70 -4.80 -2.79
N LEU A 39 6.20 -3.66 -3.30
CA LEU A 39 5.44 -3.60 -4.55
C LEU A 39 6.27 -4.09 -5.74
N THR A 40 5.63 -4.88 -6.61
CA THR A 40 6.03 -5.04 -8.00
C THR A 40 5.09 -4.23 -8.90
N ASP A 41 5.42 -4.13 -10.20
CA ASP A 41 4.57 -3.43 -11.18
C ASP A 41 3.13 -3.94 -11.19
N ASP A 42 2.92 -5.24 -10.95
CA ASP A 42 1.60 -5.88 -10.87
C ASP A 42 0.80 -5.47 -9.63
N ASP A 43 1.47 -5.08 -8.54
CA ASP A 43 0.83 -4.72 -7.27
C ASP A 43 0.43 -3.23 -7.19
N VAL A 44 1.02 -2.38 -8.05
CA VAL A 44 0.88 -0.91 -7.98
C VAL A 44 -0.58 -0.46 -8.11
N ALA A 45 -1.34 -1.05 -9.04
CA ALA A 45 -2.73 -0.66 -9.29
C ALA A 45 -3.63 -0.96 -8.08
N GLU A 46 -3.42 -2.11 -7.43
CA GLU A 46 -4.15 -2.51 -6.23
C GLU A 46 -3.86 -1.56 -5.06
N TYR A 47 -2.58 -1.22 -4.86
CA TYR A 47 -2.18 -0.28 -3.81
C TYR A 47 -2.69 1.13 -4.05
N ALA A 48 -2.70 1.62 -5.29
CA ALA A 48 -3.25 2.92 -5.64
C ALA A 48 -4.76 2.99 -5.35
N ALA A 49 -5.52 1.93 -5.66
CA ALA A 49 -6.93 1.84 -5.35
C ALA A 49 -7.19 1.90 -3.84
N LEU A 50 -6.42 1.14 -3.05
CA LEU A 50 -6.50 1.17 -1.58
C LEU A 50 -6.27 2.59 -1.02
N LEU A 51 -5.23 3.28 -1.50
CA LEU A 51 -4.93 4.65 -1.06
C LEU A 51 -6.04 5.64 -1.45
N ALA A 52 -6.58 5.53 -2.66
CA ALA A 52 -7.65 6.40 -3.14
C ALA A 52 -8.93 6.22 -2.29
N GLU A 53 -9.34 4.98 -2.04
CA GLU A 53 -10.51 4.67 -1.21
C GLU A 53 -10.40 5.27 0.20
N ARG A 54 -9.21 5.18 0.82
CA ARG A 54 -8.99 5.79 2.14
C ARG A 54 -9.01 7.31 2.12
N VAL A 55 -8.56 7.94 1.02
CA VAL A 55 -8.66 9.39 0.84
C VAL A 55 -10.13 9.81 0.66
N GLU A 56 -10.94 8.99 -0.01
CA GLU A 56 -12.37 9.25 -0.19
C GLU A 56 -13.19 9.10 1.10
N GLU A 57 -12.83 8.16 1.97
CA GLU A 57 -13.52 7.93 3.25
C GLU A 57 -13.16 8.93 4.35
N ASP A 58 -11.99 9.56 4.27
CA ASP A 58 -11.54 10.51 5.28
C ASP A 58 -12.07 11.93 4.98
N LEU A 59 -12.70 12.56 5.98
CA LEU A 59 -13.14 13.95 5.88
C LEU A 59 -11.95 14.92 5.77
N TYR A 60 -10.80 14.54 6.34
CA TYR A 60 -9.57 15.33 6.32
C TYR A 60 -8.39 14.43 5.93
N PRO A 61 -8.29 14.05 4.64
CA PRO A 61 -7.31 13.08 4.18
C PRO A 61 -5.89 13.54 4.51
N SER A 62 -5.07 12.61 5.00
CA SER A 62 -3.72 12.95 5.42
C SER A 62 -2.85 13.39 4.23
N ILE A 63 -2.09 14.47 4.41
CA ILE A 63 -1.12 14.97 3.41
C ILE A 63 -0.14 13.86 2.97
N PRO A 64 0.40 13.00 3.87
CA PRO A 64 1.24 11.89 3.45
C PRO A 64 0.54 10.93 2.46
N MET A 65 -0.73 10.58 2.68
CA MET A 65 -1.46 9.68 1.77
C MET A 65 -1.70 10.30 0.40
N LEU A 66 -2.10 11.57 0.36
CA LEU A 66 -2.23 12.31 -0.91
C LEU A 66 -0.90 12.33 -1.69
N ARG A 67 0.22 12.57 -0.99
CA ARG A 67 1.55 12.55 -1.62
C ARG A 67 1.95 11.16 -2.12
N ARG A 68 1.53 10.08 -1.46
CA ARG A 68 1.78 8.71 -1.94
C ARG A 68 1.03 8.45 -3.23
N LEU A 69 -0.28 8.75 -3.27
CA LEU A 69 -1.12 8.57 -4.45
C LEU A 69 -0.61 9.38 -5.66
N LEU A 70 -0.22 10.65 -5.43
CA LEU A 70 0.32 11.50 -6.50
C LEU A 70 1.65 10.99 -7.06
N ARG A 71 2.49 10.31 -6.27
CA ARG A 71 3.73 9.70 -6.78
C ARG A 71 3.47 8.51 -7.69
N LEU A 72 2.37 7.79 -7.49
CA LEU A 72 2.00 6.63 -8.31
C LEU A 72 1.33 7.02 -9.64
N ALA A 73 0.84 8.25 -9.74
CA ALA A 73 0.13 8.76 -10.92
C ALA A 73 1.03 9.52 -11.92
N ALA A 74 2.31 9.69 -11.61
CA ALA A 74 3.30 10.43 -12.41
C ALA A 74 4.24 9.47 -13.15
#